data_AF-A0A1V5XW14-F1
#
_entry.id   AF-A0A1V5XW14-F1
#
_cell.length_a   1.000
_cell.length_b   1.000
_cell.length_c   1.000
_cell.angle_alpha   90.00
_cell.angle_beta   90.00
_cell.angle_gamma   90.00
#
_symmetry.space_group_name_H-M   'P 1'
#
loop_
_entity.id
_entity.type
_entity.pdbx_description
1 polymer ?
#
loop_
_entity_poly.entity_id
_entity_poly.type
_entity_poly.pdbx_seq_one_letter_code
_entity_poly.pdbx_strand_id
1 'polypeptide(L)'
;MDDRARELHAAAEAISPVSLQEAKDAIAGSCQEYRRWADLFSRRLDGLPDEKLHQFARAFSLTMLGHLPTRPGTCPFCIQYGRDRACAGCGYAATHGRCDEDDSAFILFIEAFQELGRAIYQDTGRMCFSADEARHILPSCIQSSIEAVLQMEQALASASTLDLMQLKAKHMGKMVDLIPVQLLSQEVAIRRQKVKSALRNYW
;
A
#
# COMPACT_ATOMS: atom_id res chain seq x y z
N MET A 1 -29.55 -1.29 6.07
CA MET A 1 -28.39 -1.79 5.29
C MET A 1 -28.68 -1.40 3.85
N ASP A 2 -27.85 -0.52 3.29
CA ASP A 2 -28.01 -0.01 1.92
C ASP A 2 -27.98 -1.16 0.89
N ASP A 3 -28.64 -0.99 -0.25
CA ASP A 3 -28.73 -2.00 -1.31
C ASP A 3 -27.33 -2.41 -1.80
N ARG A 4 -26.45 -1.41 -1.92
CA ARG A 4 -25.04 -1.56 -2.28
C ARG A 4 -24.23 -2.44 -1.33
N ALA A 5 -24.49 -2.35 -0.02
CA ALA A 5 -23.80 -3.18 0.96
C ALA A 5 -24.17 -4.66 0.80
N ARG A 6 -25.44 -4.95 0.50
CA ARG A 6 -25.90 -6.32 0.24
C ARG A 6 -25.31 -6.89 -1.05
N GLU A 7 -25.25 -6.08 -2.11
CA GLU A 7 -24.61 -6.44 -3.37
C GLU A 7 -23.12 -6.76 -3.19
N LEU A 8 -22.39 -5.95 -2.41
CA LEU A 8 -20.98 -6.20 -2.12
C LEU A 8 -20.78 -7.50 -1.35
N HIS A 9 -21.60 -7.76 -0.34
CA HIS A 9 -21.57 -9.00 0.44
C HIS A 9 -21.81 -10.22 -0.46
N ALA A 10 -22.87 -10.21 -1.26
CA ALA A 10 -23.18 -11.31 -2.17
C ALA A 10 -22.05 -11.55 -3.20
N ALA A 11 -21.49 -10.48 -3.76
CA ALA A 11 -20.37 -10.61 -4.70
C ALA A 11 -19.10 -11.14 -4.03
N ALA A 12 -18.85 -10.78 -2.77
CA ALA A 12 -17.72 -11.29 -2.01
C ALA A 12 -17.86 -12.78 -1.64
N GLU A 13 -19.08 -13.24 -1.36
CA GLU A 13 -19.41 -14.66 -1.17
C GLU A 13 -19.30 -15.47 -2.47
N ALA A 14 -19.52 -14.84 -3.62
CA ALA A 14 -19.37 -15.46 -4.94
C ALA A 14 -17.91 -15.60 -5.42
N ILE A 15 -16.94 -15.02 -4.69
CA ILE A 15 -15.52 -15.23 -4.98
C ILE A 15 -15.14 -16.69 -4.70
N SER A 16 -14.52 -17.32 -5.68
CA SER A 16 -14.04 -18.68 -5.58
C SER A 16 -12.92 -18.77 -4.53
N PRO A 17 -12.83 -19.89 -3.78
CA PRO A 17 -11.74 -20.10 -2.84
C PRO A 17 -10.36 -20.01 -3.50
N VAL A 18 -10.24 -20.40 -4.77
CA VAL A 18 -8.99 -20.32 -5.54
C VAL A 18 -8.59 -18.87 -5.78
N SER A 19 -9.49 -18.02 -6.28
CA SER A 19 -9.18 -16.59 -6.50
C SER A 19 -8.89 -15.85 -5.20
N LEU A 20 -9.56 -16.20 -4.10
CA LEU A 20 -9.24 -15.67 -2.78
C LEU A 20 -7.84 -16.10 -2.33
N GLN A 21 -7.50 -17.39 -2.46
CA GLN A 21 -6.21 -17.91 -2.07
C GLN A 21 -5.07 -17.30 -2.91
N GLU A 22 -5.24 -17.18 -4.22
CA GLU A 22 -4.26 -16.53 -5.10
C GLU A 22 -4.00 -15.08 -4.69
N ALA A 23 -5.03 -14.31 -4.34
CA ALA A 23 -4.87 -12.94 -3.84
C ALA A 23 -4.09 -12.91 -2.51
N LYS A 24 -4.42 -13.82 -1.57
CA LYS A 24 -3.71 -13.93 -0.29
C LYS A 24 -2.25 -14.28 -0.47
N ASP A 25 -1.95 -15.26 -1.33
CA ASP A 25 -0.59 -15.72 -1.61
C ASP A 25 0.24 -14.61 -2.26
N ALA A 26 -0.35 -13.85 -3.19
CA ALA A 26 0.31 -12.69 -3.79
C ALA A 26 0.64 -11.60 -2.76
N ILE A 27 -0.27 -11.30 -1.83
CA ILE A 27 -0.03 -10.34 -0.75
C ILE A 27 1.05 -10.87 0.21
N ALA A 28 0.95 -12.14 0.62
CA ALA A 28 1.94 -12.78 1.48
C ALA A 28 3.34 -12.76 0.85
N GLY A 29 3.45 -13.03 -0.46
CA GLY A 29 4.70 -12.94 -1.21
C GLY A 29 5.32 -11.54 -1.14
N SER A 30 4.52 -10.49 -1.40
CA SER A 30 4.98 -9.10 -1.30
C SER A 30 5.39 -8.72 0.14
N CYS A 31 4.66 -9.20 1.15
CA CYS A 31 5.00 -9.02 2.56
C CYS A 31 6.36 -9.63 2.91
N GLN A 32 6.60 -10.88 2.49
CA GLN A 32 7.86 -11.58 2.72
C GLN A 32 9.02 -10.88 2.02
N GLU A 33 8.83 -10.44 0.77
CA GLU A 33 9.85 -9.70 0.02
C GLU A 33 10.17 -8.36 0.68
N TYR A 34 9.14 -7.61 1.10
CA TYR A 34 9.33 -6.35 1.82
C TYR A 34 10.13 -6.54 3.10
N ARG A 35 9.84 -7.57 3.90
CA ARG A 35 10.59 -7.85 5.13
C ARG A 35 12.08 -8.06 4.86
N ARG A 36 12.44 -8.80 3.80
CA ARG A 36 13.85 -8.96 3.40
C ARG A 36 14.51 -7.63 3.07
N TRP A 37 13.79 -6.74 2.40
CA TRP A 37 14.26 -5.38 2.12
C TRP A 37 14.39 -4.54 3.40
N ALA A 38 13.41 -4.59 4.30
CA ALA A 38 13.44 -3.87 5.57
C ALA A 38 14.62 -4.31 6.45
N ASP A 39 14.91 -5.61 6.51
CA ASP A 39 16.08 -6.17 7.19
C ASP A 39 17.40 -5.70 6.54
N LEU A 40 17.42 -5.51 5.22
CA LEU A 40 18.57 -4.95 4.51
C LEU A 40 18.74 -3.46 4.82
N PHE A 41 17.65 -2.69 4.84
CA PHE A 41 17.69 -1.27 5.24
C PHE A 41 18.19 -1.14 6.68
N SER A 42 17.62 -1.88 7.62
CA SER A 42 18.03 -1.87 9.03
C SER A 42 19.53 -2.08 9.19
N ARG A 43 20.09 -3.14 8.57
CA ARG A 43 21.53 -3.44 8.64
C ARG A 43 22.43 -2.39 7.99
N ARG A 44 21.94 -1.72 6.94
CA ARG A 44 22.73 -0.72 6.19
C ARG A 44 22.74 0.66 6.84
N LEU A 45 21.76 0.95 7.70
CA LEU A 45 21.60 2.28 8.28
C LEU A 45 22.78 2.68 9.18
N ASP A 46 23.30 1.76 9.99
CA ASP A 46 24.36 2.04 10.96
C ASP A 46 25.66 2.53 10.31
N GLY A 47 26.05 1.92 9.19
CA GLY A 47 27.27 2.26 8.45
C GLY A 47 27.09 3.33 7.38
N LEU A 48 25.90 3.93 7.26
CA LEU A 48 25.61 4.89 6.22
C LEU A 48 26.23 6.27 6.55
N PRO A 49 26.94 6.93 5.61
CA PRO A 49 27.37 8.32 5.80
C PRO A 49 26.18 9.27 5.97
N ASP A 50 26.34 10.32 6.76
CA ASP A 50 25.24 11.24 7.10
C ASP A 50 24.65 11.93 5.87
N GLU A 51 25.49 12.31 4.90
CA GLU A 51 25.07 12.93 3.64
C GLU A 51 24.21 12.01 2.75
N LYS A 52 24.14 10.71 3.07
CA LYS A 52 23.32 9.72 2.35
C LYS A 52 21.98 9.43 3.03
N LEU A 53 21.72 9.97 4.23
CA LEU A 53 20.50 9.66 5.00
C LEU A 53 19.20 10.03 4.25
N HIS A 54 19.21 11.13 3.49
CA HIS A 54 18.05 11.55 2.66
C HIS A 54 17.80 10.59 1.50
N GLN A 55 18.86 10.24 0.77
CA GLN A 55 18.80 9.26 -0.31
C GLN A 55 18.28 7.91 0.22
N PHE A 56 18.72 7.53 1.41
CA PHE A 56 18.27 6.32 2.09
C PHE A 56 16.79 6.39 2.48
N ALA A 57 16.33 7.49 3.07
CA ALA A 57 14.92 7.69 3.41
C ALA A 57 14.00 7.56 2.18
N ARG A 58 14.44 8.09 1.04
CA ARG A 58 13.74 7.96 -0.25
C ARG A 58 13.72 6.53 -0.76
N ALA A 59 14.87 5.87 -0.77
CA ALA A 59 14.98 4.47 -1.22
C ALA A 59 14.10 3.55 -0.35
N PHE A 60 14.12 3.74 0.97
CA PHE A 60 13.25 3.04 1.90
C PHE A 60 11.77 3.27 1.58
N SER A 61 11.35 4.53 1.43
CA SER A 61 9.97 4.90 1.14
C SER A 61 9.47 4.34 -0.20
N LEU A 62 10.29 4.43 -1.25
CA LEU A 62 9.95 3.87 -2.57
C LEU A 62 9.88 2.34 -2.53
N THR A 63 10.78 1.69 -1.79
CA THR A 63 10.75 0.24 -1.61
C THR A 63 9.47 -0.19 -0.89
N MET A 64 9.10 0.54 0.17
CA MET A 64 7.84 0.32 0.88
C MET A 64 6.64 0.44 -0.05
N LEU A 65 6.53 1.53 -0.82
CA LEU A 65 5.44 1.72 -1.79
C LEU A 65 5.41 0.61 -2.84
N GLY A 66 6.57 0.20 -3.35
CA GLY A 66 6.68 -0.83 -4.39
C GLY A 66 6.12 -2.20 -4.00
N HIS A 67 6.07 -2.51 -2.70
CA HIS A 67 5.56 -3.78 -2.18
C HIS A 67 4.13 -3.71 -1.65
N LEU A 68 3.48 -2.55 -1.73
CA LEU A 68 2.07 -2.44 -1.34
C LEU A 68 1.17 -3.19 -2.33
N PRO A 69 0.06 -3.78 -1.85
CA PRO A 69 -0.81 -4.61 -2.67
C PRO A 69 -1.70 -3.78 -3.61
N THR A 70 -1.17 -2.85 -4.38
CA THR A 70 -1.96 -1.94 -5.24
C THR A 70 -2.33 -2.53 -6.61
N ARG A 71 -1.83 -3.73 -6.93
CA ARG A 71 -1.97 -4.34 -8.26
C ARG A 71 -3.22 -5.23 -8.39
N PRO A 72 -3.73 -5.46 -9.62
CA PRO A 72 -4.86 -6.37 -9.84
C PRO A 72 -4.63 -7.80 -9.30
N GLY A 73 -3.39 -8.31 -9.35
CA GLY A 73 -3.02 -9.64 -8.84
C GLY A 73 -3.13 -9.81 -7.31
N THR A 74 -3.46 -8.76 -6.55
CA THR A 74 -3.74 -8.83 -5.11
C THR A 74 -5.21 -8.51 -4.80
N CYS A 75 -6.08 -8.53 -5.81
CA CYS A 75 -7.51 -8.31 -5.67
C CYS A 75 -8.25 -9.57 -6.11
N PRO A 76 -8.97 -10.27 -5.22
CA PRO A 76 -9.67 -11.51 -5.59
C PRO A 76 -10.72 -11.29 -6.69
N PHE A 77 -11.37 -10.12 -6.71
CA PHE A 77 -12.30 -9.74 -7.76
C PHE A 77 -11.61 -9.58 -9.12
N CYS A 78 -10.45 -8.93 -9.18
CA CYS A 78 -9.71 -8.79 -10.43
C CYS A 78 -9.14 -10.14 -10.92
N ILE A 79 -8.70 -11.00 -10.01
CA ILE A 79 -8.24 -12.35 -10.36
C ILE A 79 -9.37 -13.16 -11.01
N GLN A 80 -10.58 -13.11 -10.43
CA GLN A 80 -11.72 -13.88 -10.91
C GLN A 80 -12.34 -13.28 -12.19
N TYR A 81 -12.56 -11.96 -12.21
CA TYR A 81 -13.38 -11.28 -13.23
C TYR A 81 -12.58 -10.38 -14.17
N GLY A 82 -11.33 -10.02 -13.87
CA GLY A 82 -10.56 -9.02 -14.62
C GLY A 82 -10.12 -9.44 -16.02
N ARG A 83 -10.37 -10.69 -16.43
CA ARG A 83 -10.20 -11.14 -17.82
C ARG A 83 -11.34 -10.67 -18.73
N ASP A 84 -12.52 -10.47 -18.16
CA ASP A 84 -13.63 -9.84 -18.84
C ASP A 84 -13.43 -8.32 -18.82
N ARG A 85 -13.33 -7.69 -19.99
CA ARG A 85 -13.19 -6.23 -20.09
C ARG A 85 -14.39 -5.50 -19.48
N ALA A 86 -15.56 -6.14 -19.42
CA ALA A 86 -16.73 -5.56 -18.79
C ALA A 86 -16.70 -5.64 -17.25
N CYS A 87 -15.77 -6.39 -16.65
CA CYS A 87 -15.74 -6.69 -15.22
C CYS A 87 -17.10 -7.22 -14.70
N ALA A 88 -17.84 -7.97 -15.51
CA ALA A 88 -19.17 -8.44 -15.15
C ALA A 88 -19.10 -9.36 -13.91
N GLY A 89 -19.90 -9.06 -12.88
CA GLY A 89 -19.90 -9.79 -11.61
C GLY A 89 -18.82 -9.34 -10.61
N CYS A 90 -18.00 -8.34 -10.94
CA CYS A 90 -17.06 -7.76 -10.00
C CYS A 90 -17.79 -6.90 -8.94
N GLY A 91 -17.89 -7.40 -7.71
CA GLY A 91 -18.52 -6.68 -6.60
C GLY A 91 -17.89 -5.31 -6.30
N TYR A 92 -16.58 -5.19 -6.49
CA TYR A 92 -15.89 -3.91 -6.38
C TYR A 92 -16.40 -2.91 -7.44
N ALA A 93 -16.43 -3.33 -8.70
CA ALA A 93 -16.88 -2.47 -9.79
C ALA A 93 -18.34 -2.03 -9.63
N ALA A 94 -19.22 -2.93 -9.18
CA ALA A 94 -20.62 -2.64 -8.94
C ALA A 94 -20.85 -1.54 -7.88
N THR A 95 -19.94 -1.42 -6.91
CA THR A 95 -20.13 -0.54 -5.74
C THR A 95 -19.24 0.70 -5.75
N HIS A 96 -18.11 0.66 -6.45
CA HIS A 96 -17.06 1.69 -6.45
C HIS A 96 -16.67 2.19 -7.86
N GLY A 97 -17.37 1.73 -8.91
CA GLY A 97 -17.03 2.01 -10.31
C GLY A 97 -15.96 1.06 -10.86
N ARG A 98 -15.87 0.91 -12.18
CA ARG A 98 -14.86 0.03 -12.78
C ARG A 98 -13.47 0.63 -12.56
N CYS A 99 -12.48 -0.21 -12.23
CA CYS A 99 -11.14 0.26 -11.90
C CYS A 99 -10.39 1.01 -13.03
N ASP A 100 -10.88 0.95 -14.27
CA ASP A 100 -10.37 1.67 -15.44
C ASP A 100 -11.20 2.91 -15.81
N GLU A 101 -12.23 3.26 -15.03
CA GLU A 101 -12.98 4.52 -15.18
C GLU A 101 -12.26 5.65 -14.43
N ASP A 102 -12.18 6.81 -15.08
CA ASP A 102 -11.41 8.01 -14.66
C ASP A 102 -11.83 8.59 -13.30
N ASP A 103 -13.03 8.28 -12.81
CA ASP A 103 -13.57 8.75 -11.53
C ASP A 103 -13.77 7.63 -10.49
N SER A 104 -13.34 6.40 -10.80
CA SER A 104 -13.43 5.29 -9.85
C SER A 104 -12.57 5.52 -8.61
N ALA A 105 -13.02 4.98 -7.47
CA ALA A 105 -12.24 5.09 -6.23
C ALA A 105 -10.82 4.50 -6.35
N PHE A 106 -10.68 3.45 -7.16
CA PHE A 106 -9.39 2.83 -7.44
C PHE A 106 -8.46 3.74 -8.24
N ILE A 107 -8.94 4.36 -9.33
CA ILE A 107 -8.07 5.20 -10.17
C ILE A 107 -7.61 6.44 -9.40
N LEU A 108 -8.51 7.08 -8.65
CA LEU A 108 -8.17 8.26 -7.85
C LEU A 108 -7.13 7.91 -6.78
N PHE A 109 -7.22 6.72 -6.19
CA PHE A 109 -6.21 6.20 -5.28
C PHE A 109 -4.88 5.93 -5.99
N ILE A 110 -4.86 5.21 -7.11
CA ILE A 110 -3.61 4.83 -7.78
C ILE A 110 -2.88 6.03 -8.37
N GLU A 111 -3.60 7.03 -8.87
CA GLU A 111 -3.02 8.29 -9.31
C GLU A 111 -2.35 9.02 -8.15
N ALA A 112 -3.06 9.21 -7.03
CA ALA A 112 -2.46 9.81 -5.83
C ALA A 112 -1.23 9.02 -5.35
N PHE A 113 -1.28 7.69 -5.44
CA PHE A 113 -0.20 6.79 -5.05
C PHE A 113 1.04 6.95 -5.94
N GLN A 114 0.85 7.00 -7.26
CA GLN A 114 1.92 7.22 -8.24
C GLN A 114 2.53 8.62 -8.08
N GLU A 115 1.70 9.63 -7.84
CA GLU A 115 2.12 11.00 -7.56
C GLU A 115 2.98 11.10 -6.29
N LEU A 116 2.64 10.35 -5.24
CA LEU A 116 3.47 10.23 -4.03
C LEU A 116 4.82 9.58 -4.35
N GLY A 117 4.83 8.47 -5.08
CA GLY A 117 6.06 7.81 -5.52
C GLY A 117 6.95 8.75 -6.35
N ARG A 118 6.35 9.51 -7.27
CA ARG A 118 7.05 10.52 -8.06
C ARG A 118 7.64 11.62 -7.19
N ALA A 119 6.88 12.16 -6.25
CA ALA A 119 7.37 13.19 -5.33
C ALA A 119 8.58 12.71 -4.53
N ILE A 120 8.54 11.48 -3.98
CA ILE A 120 9.69 10.89 -3.25
C ILE A 120 10.88 10.69 -4.20
N TYR A 121 10.64 10.20 -5.41
CA TYR A 121 11.70 10.01 -6.40
C TYR A 121 12.35 11.34 -6.83
N GLN A 122 11.59 12.43 -6.93
CA GLN A 122 12.09 13.75 -7.33
C GLN A 122 12.59 14.60 -6.16
N ASP A 123 12.44 14.11 -4.93
CA ASP A 123 12.93 14.80 -3.73
C ASP A 123 14.47 14.73 -3.66
N THR A 124 15.18 15.47 -4.50
CA THR A 124 16.65 15.51 -4.51
C THR A 124 17.19 16.81 -3.92
N GLY A 125 16.32 17.59 -3.25
CA GLY A 125 16.65 18.87 -2.66
C GLY A 125 17.61 18.77 -1.47
N ARG A 126 18.03 19.93 -0.95
CA ARG A 126 18.89 19.99 0.24
C ARG A 126 18.16 19.46 1.47
N MET A 127 18.91 18.76 2.33
CA MET A 127 18.46 18.33 3.65
C MET A 127 18.07 19.53 4.50
N CYS A 128 16.86 19.49 5.06
CA CYS A 128 16.37 20.46 6.04
C CYS A 128 16.29 19.86 7.45
N PHE A 129 17.10 18.83 7.72
CA PHE A 129 17.13 18.07 8.98
C PHE A 129 18.56 17.76 9.38
N SER A 130 18.76 17.48 10.67
CA SER A 130 20.05 17.01 11.21
C SER A 130 20.23 15.51 11.03
N ALA A 131 21.48 15.06 10.98
CA ALA A 131 21.81 13.64 10.91
C ALA A 131 21.26 12.86 12.12
N ASP A 132 21.31 13.46 13.32
CA ASP A 132 20.79 12.86 14.55
C ASP A 132 19.28 12.62 14.48
N GLU A 133 18.51 13.59 13.97
CA GLU A 133 17.06 13.41 13.74
C GLU A 133 16.78 12.25 12.78
N ALA A 134 17.52 12.17 11.67
CA ALA A 134 17.35 11.08 10.71
C ALA A 134 17.71 9.71 11.31
N ARG A 135 18.80 9.64 12.07
CA ARG A 135 19.23 8.42 12.78
C ARG A 135 18.28 8.00 13.88
N HIS A 136 17.50 8.93 14.44
CA HIS A 136 16.44 8.61 15.38
C HIS A 136 15.16 8.10 14.68
N ILE A 137 14.76 8.74 13.58
CA ILE A 137 13.48 8.47 12.90
C ILE A 137 13.52 7.18 12.07
N LEU A 138 14.59 6.97 11.28
CA LEU A 138 14.66 5.86 10.33
C LEU A 138 14.54 4.47 10.97
N PRO A 139 15.23 4.14 12.09
CA PRO A 139 15.08 2.84 12.74
C PRO A 139 13.63 2.57 13.17
N SER A 140 12.96 3.59 13.73
CA SER A 140 11.57 3.49 14.18
C SER A 140 10.61 3.23 13.02
N CYS A 141 10.78 3.95 11.89
CA CYS A 141 10.00 3.73 10.67
C CYS A 141 10.20 2.31 10.11
N ILE A 142 11.45 1.83 10.04
CA ILE A 142 11.78 0.49 9.56
C ILE A 142 11.12 -0.56 10.45
N GLN A 143 11.33 -0.49 11.77
CA GLN A 143 10.78 -1.46 12.72
C GLN A 143 9.24 -1.49 12.69
N SER A 144 8.60 -0.32 12.72
CA SER A 144 7.14 -0.21 12.67
C SER A 144 6.56 -0.77 11.37
N SER A 145 7.30 -0.67 10.27
CA SER A 145 6.88 -1.20 8.97
C SER A 145 6.98 -2.73 8.91
N ILE A 146 7.99 -3.31 9.55
CA ILE A 146 8.12 -4.78 9.72
C ILE A 146 6.93 -5.29 10.52
N GLU A 147 6.61 -4.64 11.65
CA GLU A 147 5.45 -5.00 12.47
C GLU A 147 4.13 -4.89 11.72
N ALA A 148 3.95 -3.84 10.91
CA ALA A 148 2.76 -3.67 10.07
C ALA A 148 2.60 -4.80 9.06
N VAL A 149 3.70 -5.29 8.48
CA VAL A 149 3.68 -6.41 7.54
C VAL A 149 3.43 -7.74 8.25
N LEU A 150 4.06 -7.99 9.40
CA LEU A 150 3.79 -9.20 10.20
C LEU A 150 2.32 -9.31 10.62
N GLN A 151 1.71 -8.19 11.00
CA GLN A 151 0.28 -8.13 11.32
C GLN A 151 -0.60 -8.47 10.10
N MET A 152 -0.21 -8.01 8.91
CA MET A 152 -0.91 -8.36 7.67
C MET A 152 -0.79 -9.87 7.38
N GLU A 153 0.42 -10.42 7.44
CA GLU A 153 0.69 -11.85 7.21
C GLU A 153 -0.16 -12.74 8.14
N GLN A 154 -0.24 -12.40 9.42
CA GLN A 154 -1.05 -13.14 10.40
C GLN A 154 -2.55 -13.07 10.09
N ALA A 155 -3.04 -11.91 9.65
CA ALA A 155 -4.46 -11.70 9.37
C ALA A 155 -4.93 -12.38 8.06
N LEU A 156 -4.02 -12.62 7.10
CA LEU A 156 -4.36 -13.22 5.80
C LEU A 156 -4.98 -14.61 5.90
N ALA A 157 -4.50 -15.44 6.83
CA ALA A 157 -4.85 -16.87 6.87
C ALA A 157 -6.37 -17.08 6.99
N SER A 158 -7.02 -16.35 7.91
CA SER A 158 -8.45 -16.48 8.18
C SER A 158 -9.33 -15.47 7.44
N ALA A 159 -8.76 -14.56 6.66
CA ALA A 159 -9.54 -13.48 6.03
C ALA A 159 -10.57 -14.01 5.02
N SER A 160 -11.83 -13.62 5.15
CA SER A 160 -12.80 -13.73 4.05
C SER A 160 -12.44 -12.76 2.92
N THR A 161 -13.17 -12.80 1.80
CA THR A 161 -12.99 -11.81 0.71
C THR A 161 -13.19 -10.37 1.20
N LEU A 162 -14.22 -10.12 2.01
CA LEU A 162 -14.49 -8.79 2.57
C LEU A 162 -13.39 -8.36 3.54
N ASP A 163 -13.01 -9.26 4.45
CA ASP A 163 -11.94 -8.98 5.41
C ASP A 163 -10.62 -8.71 4.68
N LEU A 164 -10.32 -9.45 3.61
CA LEU A 164 -9.11 -9.27 2.83
C LEU A 164 -9.04 -7.86 2.23
N MET A 165 -10.13 -7.39 1.63
CA MET A 165 -10.16 -6.05 1.04
C MET A 165 -10.06 -4.94 2.09
N GLN A 166 -10.70 -5.13 3.25
CA GLN A 166 -10.59 -4.19 4.37
C GLN A 166 -9.19 -4.18 4.98
N LEU A 167 -8.59 -5.36 5.19
CA LEU A 167 -7.21 -5.52 5.67
C LEU A 167 -6.22 -4.88 4.70
N LYS A 168 -6.42 -5.08 3.40
CA LYS A 168 -5.62 -4.49 2.33
C LYS A 168 -5.65 -2.95 2.40
N ALA A 169 -6.85 -2.35 2.48
CA ALA A 169 -6.99 -0.89 2.63
C ALA A 169 -6.29 -0.38 3.90
N LYS A 170 -6.54 -1.03 5.04
CA LYS A 170 -5.92 -0.68 6.33
C LYS A 170 -4.39 -0.78 6.29
N HIS A 171 -3.87 -1.85 5.70
CA HIS A 171 -2.43 -2.09 5.58
C HIS A 171 -1.76 -1.02 4.70
N MET A 172 -2.34 -0.70 3.54
CA MET A 172 -1.85 0.38 2.67
C MET A 172 -1.81 1.72 3.41
N GLY A 173 -2.87 2.04 4.16
CA GLY A 173 -2.92 3.28 4.94
C GLY A 173 -1.86 3.34 6.03
N LYS A 174 -1.69 2.24 6.78
CA LYS A 174 -0.67 2.12 7.84
C LYS A 174 0.73 2.30 7.27
N MET A 175 1.04 1.65 6.16
CA MET A 175 2.37 1.74 5.53
C MET A 175 2.63 3.15 4.98
N VAL A 176 1.65 3.77 4.31
CA VAL A 176 1.76 5.16 3.85
C VAL A 176 2.02 6.14 5.01
N ASP A 177 1.44 5.89 6.20
CA ASP A 177 1.69 6.69 7.40
C ASP A 177 3.11 6.56 7.96
N LEU A 178 3.79 5.45 7.69
CA LEU A 178 5.17 5.18 8.13
C LEU A 178 6.24 5.81 7.24
N ILE A 179 5.85 6.44 6.14
CA ILE A 179 6.78 7.22 5.31
C ILE A 179 7.36 8.37 6.17
N PRO A 180 8.69 8.48 6.30
CA PRO A 180 9.37 9.46 7.16
C PRO A 180 9.33 10.86 6.53
N VAL A 181 8.15 11.47 6.42
CA VAL A 181 7.97 12.78 5.76
C VAL A 181 8.72 13.91 6.44
N GLN A 182 9.13 13.75 7.69
CA GLN A 182 10.00 14.68 8.42
C GLN A 182 11.40 14.75 7.78
N LEU A 183 11.80 13.68 7.10
CA LEU A 183 13.07 13.56 6.40
C LEU A 183 12.93 13.80 4.89
N LEU A 184 11.76 14.27 4.42
CA LEU A 184 11.45 14.49 3.01
C LEU A 184 10.85 15.88 2.82
N SER A 185 10.73 16.34 1.58
CA SER A 185 10.12 17.65 1.33
C SER A 185 8.64 17.72 1.73
N GLN A 186 8.18 18.96 1.95
CA GLN A 186 6.77 19.26 2.23
C GLN A 186 5.83 18.73 1.13
N GLU A 187 6.28 18.69 -0.13
CA GLU A 187 5.50 18.12 -1.23
C GLU A 187 5.17 16.65 -0.98
N VAL A 188 6.12 15.87 -0.46
CA VAL A 188 5.87 14.46 -0.09
C VAL A 188 4.80 14.38 1.00
N ALA A 189 4.84 15.25 2.01
CA ALA A 189 3.82 15.29 3.06
C ALA A 189 2.42 15.59 2.51
N ILE A 190 2.32 16.54 1.56
CA ILE A 190 1.07 16.88 0.88
C ILE A 190 0.55 15.69 0.06
N ARG A 191 1.41 15.04 -0.73
CA ARG A 191 1.03 13.88 -1.55
C ARG A 191 0.63 12.69 -0.69
N ARG A 192 1.32 12.44 0.41
CA ARG A 192 0.94 11.42 1.40
C ARG A 192 -0.47 11.66 1.91
N GLN A 193 -0.81 12.91 2.25
CA GLN A 193 -2.16 13.25 2.71
C GLN A 193 -3.22 13.03 1.63
N LYS A 194 -2.92 13.31 0.35
CA LYS A 194 -3.83 13.00 -0.77
C LYS A 194 -4.09 11.51 -0.90
N VAL A 195 -3.04 10.66 -0.82
CA VAL A 195 -3.19 9.20 -0.81
C VAL A 195 -4.10 8.75 0.31
N LYS A 196 -3.91 9.26 1.54
CA LYS A 196 -4.76 8.93 2.68
C LYS A 196 -6.22 9.32 2.48
N SER A 197 -6.46 10.49 1.89
CA SER A 197 -7.82 10.94 1.59
C SER A 197 -8.48 10.06 0.54
N ALA A 198 -7.78 9.71 -0.54
CA ALA A 198 -8.30 8.83 -1.59
C ALA A 198 -8.60 7.41 -1.07
N LEU A 199 -7.72 6.89 -0.20
CA LEU A 199 -7.87 5.56 0.40
C LEU A 199 -9.11 5.42 1.28
N ARG A 200 -9.68 6.51 1.82
CA ARG A 200 -10.93 6.46 2.59
C ARG A 200 -12.14 6.02 1.76
N ASN A 201 -12.08 6.21 0.45
CA ASN A 201 -13.15 5.83 -0.47
C ASN A 201 -12.81 4.54 -1.24
N TYR A 202 -11.64 3.94 -0.98
CA TYR A 202 -11.15 2.77 -1.70
C TYR A 202 -11.99 1.50 -1.42
N TRP A 203 -12.45 1.34 -0.19
CA TRP A 203 -13.22 0.20 0.32
C TRP A 203 -13.99 0.62 1.57
#